data_AF-A0A7S0ZHX9-F1
#
_entry.id   AF-A0A7S0ZHX9-F1
#
_cell.length_a   1.000
_cell.length_b   1.000
_cell.length_c   1.000
_cell.angle_alpha   90.00
_cell.angle_beta   90.00
_cell.angle_gamma   90.00
#
_symmetry.space_group_name_H-M   'P 1'
#
loop_
_entity.id
_entity.type
_entity.pdbx_description
1 polymer ?
#
loop_
_entity_poly.entity_id
_entity_poly.type
_entity_poly.pdbx_seq_one_letter_code
_entity_poly.pdbx_strand_id
1 'polypeptide(L)'
;DALPFDDRFVFALRSYLLPALLSNCLSHQVSIATGAIELSEEVVIHRPLRALAKTEIGVLVTSVVFRFMELPSAGALRRRAAIRMLRKVFSDAQTMMDLFVNYDCDKNAPQLCSKASGTLSGLVTALYSSPPSPSQRSFLSLGESELSGSDLDDRDNWKEGIEAISVAIHTLLDWSLEFDENKGRQRTAADDNSSGSNSETAQDSLSRQSLPASGSESSDPQSSLVEALRAKRKSEGGISLFNTKPKKGIEYLIENKIIKERAPLAVAEYLSKAPGIDATVLGEYLGEGDAFNIETMH
;
A
#
# COMPACT_ATOMS: atom_id res chain seq x y z
N ASP A 1 -1.90 -17.93 15.74
CA ASP A 1 -2.02 -17.39 17.11
C ASP A 1 -3.40 -16.83 17.37
N ALA A 2 -4.04 -17.26 18.47
CA ALA A 2 -5.31 -16.69 18.91
C ALA A 2 -5.10 -15.24 19.39
N LEU A 3 -6.03 -14.36 19.04
CA LEU A 3 -6.00 -12.97 19.52
C LEU A 3 -6.13 -12.95 21.05
N PRO A 4 -5.40 -12.06 21.75
CA PRO A 4 -5.33 -12.07 23.22
C PRO A 4 -6.59 -11.48 23.91
N PHE A 5 -7.73 -11.41 23.21
CA PHE A 5 -8.92 -10.70 23.67
C PHE A 5 -10.15 -11.62 23.77
N ASP A 6 -10.90 -11.49 24.87
CA ASP A 6 -12.21 -12.13 25.05
C ASP A 6 -13.26 -11.50 24.09
N ASP A 7 -14.28 -12.27 23.73
CA ASP A 7 -15.35 -11.86 22.81
C ASP A 7 -16.07 -10.59 23.28
N ARG A 8 -16.17 -10.39 24.60
CA ARG A 8 -16.72 -9.17 25.20
C ARG A 8 -15.89 -7.94 24.88
N PHE A 9 -14.57 -8.06 24.87
CA PHE A 9 -13.69 -6.96 24.50
C PHE A 9 -13.82 -6.65 23.01
N VAL A 10 -13.82 -7.68 22.16
CA VAL A 10 -13.99 -7.52 20.70
C VAL A 10 -15.31 -6.84 20.38
N PHE A 11 -16.40 -7.25 21.05
CA PHE A 11 -17.71 -6.62 20.91
C PHE A 11 -17.67 -5.14 21.33
N ALA A 12 -17.06 -4.82 22.46
CA ALA A 12 -16.98 -3.45 22.94
C ALA A 12 -16.13 -2.55 22.03
N LEU A 13 -15.02 -3.09 21.51
CA LEU A 13 -14.16 -2.42 20.55
C LEU A 13 -14.95 -2.04 19.28
N ARG A 14 -15.62 -3.01 18.66
CA ARG A 14 -16.35 -2.81 17.39
C ARG A 14 -17.65 -2.03 17.54
N SER A 15 -18.36 -2.19 18.65
CA SER A 15 -19.69 -1.60 18.84
C SER A 15 -19.66 -0.22 19.47
N TYR A 16 -18.62 0.10 20.24
CA TYR A 16 -18.53 1.38 20.96
C TYR A 16 -17.31 2.20 20.57
N LEU A 17 -16.10 1.65 20.68
CA LEU A 17 -14.88 2.44 20.51
C LEU A 17 -14.67 2.89 19.06
N LEU A 18 -14.65 1.96 18.10
CA LEU A 18 -14.37 2.30 16.70
C LEU A 18 -15.43 3.25 16.09
N PRO A 19 -16.74 3.07 16.30
CA PRO A 19 -17.74 4.00 15.81
C PRO A 19 -17.61 5.39 16.45
N ALA A 20 -17.32 5.45 17.76
CA ALA A 20 -17.12 6.73 18.46
C ALA A 20 -15.88 7.47 17.92
N LEU A 21 -14.78 6.77 17.68
CA LEU A 21 -13.58 7.37 17.10
C LEU A 21 -13.85 7.90 15.69
N LEU A 22 -14.45 7.11 14.81
CA LEU A 22 -14.79 7.51 13.44
C LEU A 22 -15.70 8.75 13.41
N SER A 23 -16.72 8.79 14.27
CA SER A 23 -17.61 9.96 14.37
C SER A 23 -16.88 11.21 14.87
N ASN A 24 -15.99 11.05 15.86
CA ASN A 24 -15.28 12.18 16.45
C ASN A 24 -14.17 12.72 15.53
N CYS A 25 -13.55 11.88 14.71
CA CYS A 25 -12.62 12.31 13.67
C CYS A 25 -13.23 13.32 12.68
N LEU A 26 -14.55 13.26 12.46
CA LEU A 26 -15.27 14.17 11.56
C LEU A 26 -15.92 15.36 12.30
N SER A 27 -15.61 15.56 13.58
CA SER A 27 -16.18 16.65 14.38
C SER A 27 -15.84 18.04 13.83
N HIS A 28 -16.83 18.94 13.91
CA HIS A 28 -16.65 20.36 13.58
C HIS A 28 -15.63 21.05 14.50
N GLN A 29 -15.47 20.55 15.72
CA GLN A 29 -14.47 21.04 16.65
C GLN A 29 -13.10 20.46 16.31
N VAL A 30 -12.16 21.32 15.94
CA VAL A 30 -10.81 20.91 15.49
C VAL A 30 -10.09 20.08 16.55
N SER A 31 -10.13 20.50 17.81
CA SER A 31 -9.46 19.79 18.92
C SER A 31 -9.98 18.38 19.16
N ILE A 32 -11.29 18.16 19.01
CA ILE A 32 -11.90 16.83 19.14
C ILE A 32 -11.47 15.97 17.95
N ALA A 33 -11.52 16.53 16.74
CA ALA A 33 -11.13 15.81 15.53
C ALA A 33 -9.66 15.39 15.56
N THR A 34 -8.73 16.29 15.95
CA THR A 34 -7.31 15.96 16.04
C THR A 34 -7.02 14.92 17.11
N GLY A 35 -7.62 15.05 18.31
CA GLY A 35 -7.45 14.05 19.37
C GLY A 35 -8.03 12.68 18.99
N ALA A 36 -9.15 12.65 18.27
CA ALA A 36 -9.72 11.40 17.78
C ALA A 36 -8.84 10.74 16.71
N ILE A 37 -8.19 11.51 15.83
CA ILE A 37 -7.21 10.99 14.86
C ILE A 37 -6.01 10.39 15.60
N GLU A 38 -5.46 11.09 16.59
CA GLU A 38 -4.34 10.61 17.41
C GLU A 38 -4.68 9.32 18.18
N LEU A 39 -5.89 9.21 18.73
CA LEU A 39 -6.33 7.96 19.36
C LEU A 39 -6.54 6.82 18.35
N SER A 40 -7.04 7.15 17.16
CA SER A 40 -7.25 6.16 16.10
C SER A 40 -5.93 5.63 15.54
N GLU A 41 -4.87 6.43 15.59
CA GLU A 41 -3.52 6.03 15.25
C GLU A 41 -3.03 4.83 16.09
N GLU A 42 -3.25 4.86 17.40
CA GLU A 42 -2.86 3.77 18.31
C GLU A 42 -3.59 2.45 17.99
N VAL A 43 -4.83 2.54 17.51
CA VAL A 43 -5.59 1.37 17.02
C VAL A 43 -4.94 0.77 15.77
N VAL A 44 -4.44 1.62 14.85
CA VAL A 44 -3.80 1.16 13.61
C VAL A 44 -2.42 0.55 13.90
N ILE A 45 -1.63 1.13 14.81
CA ILE A 45 -0.28 0.66 15.12
C ILE A 45 -0.30 -0.64 15.93
N HIS A 46 -1.26 -0.80 16.84
CA HIS A 46 -1.31 -1.98 17.71
C HIS A 46 -1.79 -3.24 16.97
N ARG A 47 -0.87 -4.15 16.65
CA ARG A 47 -1.11 -5.35 15.82
C ARG A 47 -2.39 -6.14 16.16
N PRO A 48 -2.67 -6.54 17.43
CA PRO A 48 -3.91 -7.21 17.79
C PRO A 48 -5.19 -6.40 17.52
N LEU A 49 -5.16 -5.07 17.68
CA LEU A 49 -6.33 -4.22 17.44
C LEU A 49 -6.52 -4.00 15.93
N ARG A 50 -5.43 -3.80 15.20
CA ARG A 50 -5.41 -3.72 13.74
C ARG A 50 -6.08 -4.93 13.09
N ALA A 51 -5.76 -6.13 13.56
CA ALA A 51 -6.38 -7.36 13.07
C ALA A 51 -7.91 -7.41 13.28
N LEU A 52 -8.41 -6.78 14.34
CA LEU A 52 -9.83 -6.74 14.67
C LEU A 52 -10.61 -5.62 13.95
N ALA A 53 -9.92 -4.59 13.47
CA ALA A 53 -10.50 -3.36 12.93
C ALA A 53 -10.27 -3.17 11.42
N LYS A 54 -10.08 -4.25 10.65
CA LYS A 54 -9.73 -4.16 9.21
C LYS A 54 -10.73 -3.33 8.41
N THR A 55 -12.03 -3.52 8.61
CA THR A 55 -13.04 -2.74 7.88
C THR A 55 -13.03 -1.27 8.26
N GLU A 56 -12.91 -1.00 9.56
CA GLU A 56 -12.96 0.33 10.15
C GLU A 56 -11.70 1.14 9.84
N ILE A 57 -10.53 0.51 9.80
CA ILE A 57 -9.27 1.14 9.39
C ILE A 57 -9.33 1.55 7.92
N GLY A 58 -9.87 0.71 7.04
CA GLY A 58 -10.09 1.07 5.64
C GLY A 58 -10.96 2.33 5.50
N VAL A 59 -12.07 2.40 6.26
CA VAL A 59 -12.96 3.58 6.30
C VAL A 59 -12.27 4.80 6.91
N LEU A 60 -11.56 4.64 8.03
CA LEU A 60 -10.82 5.71 8.70
C LEU A 60 -9.81 6.36 7.75
N VAL A 61 -8.94 5.55 7.13
CA VAL A 61 -7.87 6.08 6.27
C VAL A 61 -8.47 6.73 5.01
N THR A 62 -9.48 6.12 4.39
CA THR A 62 -10.08 6.68 3.18
C THR A 62 -10.96 7.90 3.42
N SER A 63 -11.82 7.84 4.43
CA SER A 63 -12.89 8.83 4.65
C SER A 63 -12.46 9.97 5.56
N VAL A 64 -11.42 9.77 6.37
CA VAL A 64 -10.88 10.80 7.27
C VAL A 64 -9.50 11.26 6.80
N VAL A 65 -8.51 10.37 6.78
CA VAL A 65 -7.10 10.74 6.56
C VAL A 65 -6.92 11.34 5.16
N PHE A 66 -7.28 10.61 4.11
CA PHE A 66 -7.16 11.14 2.74
C PHE A 66 -8.09 12.33 2.49
N ARG A 67 -9.30 12.32 3.08
CA ARG A 67 -10.21 13.47 3.01
C ARG A 67 -9.54 14.74 3.53
N PHE A 68 -8.88 14.71 4.69
CA PHE A 68 -8.24 15.91 5.24
C PHE A 68 -6.95 16.32 4.53
N MET A 69 -6.26 15.37 3.90
CA MET A 69 -5.09 15.66 3.07
C MET A 69 -5.47 16.29 1.72
N GLU A 70 -6.53 15.79 1.08
CA GLU A 70 -6.95 16.21 -0.26
C GLU A 70 -7.81 17.47 -0.24
N LEU A 71 -8.65 17.66 0.78
CA LEU A 71 -9.60 18.76 0.82
C LEU A 71 -8.93 20.04 1.36
N PRO A 72 -8.86 21.13 0.57
CA PRO A 72 -8.28 22.40 1.01
C PRO A 72 -9.00 22.98 2.24
N SER A 73 -10.32 22.76 2.33
CA SER A 73 -11.20 23.28 3.37
C SER A 73 -11.14 22.54 4.72
N ALA A 74 -10.36 21.46 4.85
CA ALA A 74 -10.25 20.69 6.09
C ALA A 74 -9.61 21.48 7.24
N GLY A 75 -8.82 22.51 6.91
CA GLY A 75 -8.03 23.29 7.86
C GLY A 75 -6.67 22.66 8.13
N ALA A 76 -5.67 23.51 8.44
CA ALA A 76 -4.28 23.11 8.56
C ALA A 76 -4.04 22.07 9.67
N LEU A 77 -4.64 22.24 10.84
CA LEU A 77 -4.43 21.35 11.98
C LEU A 77 -4.97 19.92 11.75
N ARG A 78 -6.13 19.77 11.10
CA ARG A 78 -6.67 18.45 10.75
C ARG A 78 -5.82 17.76 9.71
N ARG A 79 -5.36 18.51 8.70
CA ARG A 79 -4.42 18.03 7.69
C ARG A 79 -3.12 17.56 8.35
N ARG A 80 -2.56 18.36 9.25
CA ARG A 80 -1.35 18.04 10.02
C ARG A 80 -1.51 16.74 10.81
N ALA A 81 -2.61 16.58 11.53
CA ALA A 81 -2.90 15.36 12.28
C ALA A 81 -3.02 14.12 11.36
N ALA A 82 -3.66 14.26 10.20
CA ALA A 82 -3.76 13.19 9.21
C ALA A 82 -2.38 12.77 8.64
N ILE A 83 -1.52 13.75 8.31
CA ILE A 83 -0.17 13.48 7.81
C ILE A 83 0.69 12.83 8.90
N ARG A 84 0.60 13.29 10.15
CA ARG A 84 1.29 12.68 11.30
C ARG A 84 0.89 11.23 11.53
N MET A 85 -0.41 10.96 11.48
CA MET A 85 -0.93 9.60 11.60
C MET A 85 -0.30 8.70 10.52
N LEU A 86 -0.26 9.13 9.25
CA LEU A 86 0.41 8.36 8.19
C LEU A 86 1.91 8.19 8.45
N ARG A 87 2.61 9.24 8.88
CA ARG A 87 4.03 9.15 9.20
C ARG A 87 4.32 8.10 10.28
N LYS A 88 3.54 8.08 11.36
CA LYS A 88 3.74 7.12 12.45
C LYS A 88 3.33 5.71 12.04
N VAL A 89 2.27 5.56 11.25
CA VAL A 89 1.91 4.27 10.62
C VAL A 89 3.02 3.74 9.72
N PHE A 90 3.69 4.62 8.96
CA PHE A 90 4.79 4.25 8.06
C PHE A 90 6.14 4.09 8.73
N SER A 91 6.28 4.46 10.01
CA SER A 91 7.52 4.24 10.76
C SER A 91 7.76 2.77 11.13
N ASP A 92 6.71 1.94 11.17
CA ASP A 92 6.81 0.51 11.44
C ASP A 92 6.63 -0.30 10.15
N ALA A 93 7.69 -1.02 9.76
CA ALA A 93 7.69 -1.84 8.56
C ALA A 93 6.60 -2.91 8.63
N GLN A 94 6.40 -3.57 9.78
CA GLN A 94 5.40 -4.64 9.89
C GLN A 94 3.98 -4.10 9.69
N THR A 95 3.66 -2.94 10.30
CA THR A 95 2.38 -2.26 10.07
C THR A 95 2.20 -1.87 8.61
N MET A 96 3.24 -1.36 7.95
CA MET A 96 3.19 -1.03 6.52
C MET A 96 2.92 -2.27 5.66
N MET A 97 3.58 -3.40 5.94
CA MET A 97 3.36 -4.65 5.21
C MET A 97 1.96 -5.22 5.45
N ASP A 98 1.49 -5.19 6.69
CA ASP A 98 0.13 -5.65 7.03
C ASP A 98 -0.92 -4.81 6.31
N LEU A 99 -0.73 -3.48 6.22
CA LEU A 99 -1.61 -2.61 5.46
C LEU A 99 -1.54 -2.93 3.95
N PHE A 100 -0.35 -3.08 3.39
CA PHE A 100 -0.19 -3.39 1.98
C PHE A 100 -0.88 -4.71 1.60
N VAL A 101 -0.67 -5.77 2.38
CA VAL A 101 -1.31 -7.08 2.13
C VAL A 101 -2.82 -7.00 2.31
N ASN A 102 -3.31 -6.29 3.33
CA ASN A 102 -4.74 -6.26 3.63
C ASN A 102 -5.57 -5.36 2.72
N TYR A 103 -4.96 -4.35 2.11
CA TYR A 103 -5.68 -3.30 1.39
C TYR A 103 -5.19 -3.09 -0.05
N ASP A 104 -3.89 -3.12 -0.31
CA ASP A 104 -3.34 -2.89 -1.66
C ASP A 104 -3.22 -4.18 -2.48
N CYS A 105 -3.18 -5.35 -1.84
CA CYS A 105 -3.17 -6.66 -2.48
C CYS A 105 -4.57 -7.29 -2.61
N ASP A 106 -5.57 -6.78 -1.88
CA ASP A 106 -6.95 -7.22 -1.99
C ASP A 106 -7.68 -6.37 -3.03
N LYS A 107 -8.24 -7.03 -4.05
CA LYS A 107 -8.93 -6.40 -5.17
C LYS A 107 -10.19 -5.64 -4.75
N ASN A 108 -10.81 -6.03 -3.63
CA ASN A 108 -12.05 -5.42 -3.14
C ASN A 108 -11.79 -4.34 -2.08
N ALA A 109 -10.54 -4.16 -1.66
CA ALA A 109 -10.17 -3.20 -0.64
C ALA A 109 -9.63 -1.90 -1.26
N PRO A 110 -9.67 -0.77 -0.53
CA PRO A 110 -9.09 0.48 -1.01
C PRO A 110 -7.55 0.40 -1.06
N GLN A 111 -6.93 0.92 -2.11
CA GLN A 111 -5.46 0.91 -2.26
C GLN A 111 -4.79 1.99 -1.37
N LEU A 112 -4.66 1.71 -0.06
CA LEU A 112 -4.24 2.69 0.94
C LEU A 112 -2.79 3.15 0.73
N CYS A 113 -1.83 2.24 0.57
CA CYS A 113 -0.42 2.60 0.46
C CYS A 113 -0.14 3.37 -0.84
N SER A 114 -0.69 2.89 -1.97
CA SER A 114 -0.58 3.58 -3.26
C SER A 114 -1.17 4.99 -3.20
N LYS A 115 -2.38 5.13 -2.64
CA LYS A 115 -3.04 6.43 -2.50
C LYS A 115 -2.26 7.36 -1.56
N ALA A 116 -1.77 6.87 -0.43
CA ALA A 116 -0.96 7.67 0.49
C ALA A 116 0.31 8.23 -0.19
N SER A 117 1.02 7.40 -0.95
CA SER A 117 2.19 7.86 -1.73
C SER A 117 1.82 8.95 -2.74
N GLY A 118 0.72 8.77 -3.48
CA GLY A 118 0.23 9.75 -4.43
C GLY A 118 -0.20 11.08 -3.78
N THR A 119 -0.96 11.02 -2.68
CA THR A 119 -1.43 12.23 -1.98
C THR A 119 -0.27 12.98 -1.31
N LEU A 120 0.68 12.26 -0.68
CA LEU A 120 1.87 12.87 -0.09
C LEU A 120 2.77 13.48 -1.16
N SER A 121 3.02 12.78 -2.27
CA SER A 121 3.79 13.30 -3.39
C SER A 121 3.11 14.53 -4.02
N GLY A 122 1.78 14.51 -4.16
CA GLY A 122 1.00 15.66 -4.63
C GLY A 122 1.13 16.87 -3.70
N LEU A 123 1.02 16.67 -2.39
CA LEU A 123 1.28 17.71 -1.39
C LEU A 123 2.71 18.25 -1.51
N VAL A 124 3.69 17.36 -1.68
CA VAL A 124 5.11 17.68 -1.88
C VAL A 124 5.41 18.26 -3.28
N THR A 125 4.51 18.19 -4.25
CA THR A 125 4.74 18.75 -5.60
C THR A 125 4.07 20.10 -5.77
N ALA A 126 2.98 20.33 -5.03
CA ALA A 126 2.20 21.56 -5.08
C ALA A 126 3.04 22.83 -4.80
N LEU A 127 4.02 22.78 -3.89
CA LEU A 127 4.88 23.94 -3.64
C LEU A 127 5.97 24.17 -4.70
N TYR A 128 6.38 23.13 -5.43
CA TYR A 128 7.34 23.27 -6.54
C TYR A 128 6.66 23.76 -7.83
N SER A 129 5.35 23.51 -7.97
CA SER A 129 4.58 23.80 -9.19
C SER A 129 4.02 25.23 -9.23
N SER A 130 3.96 25.93 -8.08
CA SER A 130 3.76 27.38 -8.06
C SER A 130 5.11 28.04 -8.36
N PRO A 131 5.31 28.68 -9.54
CA PRO A 131 6.52 29.44 -9.76
C PRO A 131 6.54 30.58 -8.74
N PRO A 132 7.56 30.68 -7.87
CA PRO A 132 7.68 31.86 -7.02
C PRO A 132 7.83 33.05 -7.97
N SER A 133 7.00 34.07 -7.80
CA SER A 133 7.34 35.38 -8.36
C SER A 133 8.76 35.73 -7.90
N PRO A 134 9.55 36.46 -8.68
CA PRO A 134 10.96 36.75 -8.36
C PRO A 134 11.17 37.44 -6.99
N SER A 135 10.10 37.90 -6.33
CA SER A 135 10.08 38.42 -4.96
C SER A 135 10.06 37.34 -3.86
N GLN A 136 9.75 36.07 -4.17
CA GLN A 136 9.62 34.95 -3.23
C GLN A 136 10.77 33.92 -3.34
N ARG A 137 11.94 34.35 -3.83
CA ARG A 137 13.17 33.53 -3.84
C ARG A 137 13.78 33.33 -2.44
N SER A 138 12.97 33.04 -1.43
CA SER A 138 13.46 32.84 -0.05
C SER A 138 12.92 31.57 0.62
N PHE A 139 12.60 30.51 -0.14
CA PHE A 139 12.25 29.23 0.47
C PHE A 139 13.45 28.52 1.14
N LEU A 140 14.67 28.71 0.63
CA LEU A 140 15.92 28.18 1.20
C LEU A 140 16.77 29.23 1.94
N SER A 141 16.34 30.50 1.93
CA SER A 141 17.06 31.57 2.63
C SER A 141 16.37 31.80 3.98
N LEU A 142 17.02 31.35 5.05
CA LEU A 142 16.68 31.70 6.42
C LEU A 142 16.59 33.23 6.56
N GLY A 143 15.37 33.74 6.63
CA GLY A 143 15.06 35.10 7.01
C GLY A 143 13.69 35.10 7.64
N GLU A 144 13.63 35.28 8.96
CA GLU A 144 12.42 35.49 9.76
C GLU A 144 11.77 36.84 9.38
N SER A 145 11.27 36.95 8.16
CA SER A 145 10.40 38.06 7.77
C SER A 145 8.96 37.58 7.79
N GLU A 146 8.12 38.31 8.51
CA GLU A 146 6.77 37.99 8.98
C GLU A 146 5.90 37.26 7.94
N LEU A 147 5.93 35.93 7.98
CA LEU A 147 5.00 35.07 7.24
C LEU A 147 3.63 35.13 7.91
N SER A 148 2.57 35.22 7.10
CA SER A 148 1.20 35.14 7.60
C SER A 148 0.93 33.79 8.27
N GLY A 149 0.01 33.75 9.24
CA GLY A 149 -0.29 32.52 10.01
C GLY A 149 -0.68 31.33 9.13
N SER A 150 -1.36 31.55 8.00
CA SER A 150 -1.70 30.51 7.03
C SER A 150 -0.49 29.97 6.27
N ASP A 151 0.46 30.83 5.90
CA ASP A 151 1.67 30.41 5.17
C ASP A 151 2.59 29.56 6.05
N LEU A 152 2.66 29.88 7.35
CA LEU A 152 3.38 29.08 8.34
C LEU A 152 2.76 27.70 8.50
N ASP A 153 1.43 27.63 8.56
CA ASP A 153 0.68 26.39 8.71
C ASP A 153 0.87 25.45 7.51
N ASP A 154 0.83 25.99 6.29
CA ASP A 154 1.07 25.25 5.06
C ASP A 154 2.53 24.79 4.94
N ARG A 155 3.49 25.64 5.32
CA ARG A 155 4.91 25.26 5.41
C ARG A 155 5.12 24.10 6.37
N ASP A 156 4.47 24.11 7.52
CA ASP A 156 4.65 23.04 8.49
C ASP A 156 3.92 21.75 8.04
N ASN A 157 2.78 21.85 7.34
CA ASN A 157 2.09 20.70 6.74
C ASN A 157 2.97 20.03 5.67
N TRP A 158 3.65 20.86 4.89
CA TRP A 158 4.62 20.42 3.91
C TRP A 158 5.81 19.70 4.53
N LYS A 159 6.42 20.29 5.58
CA LYS A 159 7.54 19.64 6.30
C LYS A 159 7.13 18.26 6.80
N GLU A 160 5.94 18.18 7.40
CA GLU A 160 5.38 16.93 7.89
C GLU A 160 5.15 15.92 6.75
N GLY A 161 4.72 16.39 5.57
CA GLY A 161 4.54 15.55 4.37
C GLY A 161 5.85 14.98 3.83
N ILE A 162 6.90 15.81 3.76
CA ILE A 162 8.26 15.35 3.38
C ILE A 162 8.77 14.33 4.39
N GLU A 163 8.62 14.61 5.69
CA GLU A 163 9.05 13.71 6.75
C GLU A 163 8.30 12.37 6.65
N ALA A 164 7.00 12.37 6.35
CA ALA A 164 6.21 11.16 6.15
C ALA A 164 6.74 10.30 4.98
N ILE A 165 7.08 10.92 3.84
CA ILE A 165 7.68 10.20 2.70
C ILE A 165 9.07 9.67 3.06
N SER A 166 9.90 10.50 3.69
CA SER A 166 11.25 10.11 4.10
C SER A 166 11.22 8.93 5.06
N VAL A 167 10.37 8.97 6.10
CA VAL A 167 10.16 7.86 7.03
C VAL A 167 9.72 6.60 6.28
N ALA A 168 8.74 6.69 5.38
CA ALA A 168 8.28 5.53 4.63
C ALA A 168 9.40 4.88 3.79
N ILE A 169 10.23 5.69 3.13
CA ILE A 169 11.36 5.20 2.33
C ILE A 169 12.43 4.56 3.22
N HIS A 170 12.82 5.22 4.32
CA HIS A 170 13.83 4.71 5.24
C HIS A 170 13.38 3.40 5.91
N THR A 171 12.15 3.35 6.42
CA THR A 171 11.59 2.14 7.04
C THR A 171 11.56 0.96 6.06
N LEU A 172 11.22 1.19 4.79
CA LEU A 172 11.26 0.14 3.77
C LEU A 172 12.70 -0.27 3.39
N LEU A 173 13.62 0.69 3.34
CA LEU A 173 15.02 0.41 3.07
C LEU A 173 15.63 -0.45 4.18
N ASP A 174 15.43 -0.06 5.44
CA ASP A 174 15.93 -0.79 6.60
C ASP A 174 15.38 -2.21 6.63
N TRP A 175 14.06 -2.34 6.41
CA TRP A 175 13.41 -3.65 6.30
C TRP A 175 13.98 -4.51 5.15
N SER A 176 14.34 -3.89 4.02
CA SER A 176 14.93 -4.62 2.88
C SER A 176 16.36 -5.11 3.16
N LEU A 177 17.13 -4.36 3.96
CA LEU A 177 18.47 -4.77 4.37
C LEU A 177 18.40 -5.94 5.36
N GLU A 178 17.48 -5.88 6.33
CA GLU A 178 17.21 -6.99 7.26
C GLU A 178 16.82 -8.28 6.50
N PHE A 179 16.07 -8.14 5.40
CA PHE A 179 15.69 -9.26 4.55
C PHE A 179 16.92 -9.95 3.90
N ASP A 180 17.85 -9.18 3.35
CA ASP A 180 19.06 -9.73 2.72
C ASP A 180 20.00 -10.38 3.74
N GLU A 181 20.12 -9.81 4.95
CA GLU A 181 20.87 -10.43 6.05
C GLU A 181 20.26 -11.75 6.52
N ASN A 182 18.94 -11.81 6.69
CA ASN A 182 18.26 -13.04 7.09
C ASN A 182 18.38 -14.15 6.02
N LYS A 183 18.37 -13.78 4.74
CA LYS A 183 18.61 -14.71 3.63
C LYS A 183 20.07 -15.19 3.60
N GLY A 184 21.02 -14.33 3.96
CA GLY A 184 22.43 -14.69 4.15
C GLY A 184 22.61 -15.71 5.28
N ARG A 185 21.96 -15.48 6.44
CA ARG A 185 22.00 -16.39 7.60
C ARG A 185 21.35 -17.75 7.34
N GLN A 186 20.24 -17.80 6.58
CA GLN A 186 19.61 -19.07 6.19
C GLN A 186 20.47 -19.89 5.23
N ARG A 187 21.28 -19.24 4.37
CA ARG A 187 22.21 -19.93 3.47
C ARG A 187 23.41 -20.51 4.22
N THR A 188 24.00 -19.76 5.15
CA THR A 188 25.13 -20.26 5.96
C THR A 188 24.73 -21.41 6.89
N ALA A 189 23.49 -21.41 7.40
CA ALA A 189 22.99 -22.51 8.23
C ALA A 189 22.64 -23.78 7.44
N ALA A 190 22.35 -23.67 6.13
CA ALA A 190 22.09 -24.82 5.26
C ALA A 190 23.39 -25.50 4.81
N ASP A 191 24.48 -24.74 4.62
CA ASP A 191 25.79 -25.27 4.19
C ASP A 191 26.57 -25.95 5.34
N ASP A 192 26.33 -25.60 6.60
CA ASP A 192 26.97 -26.25 7.76
C ASP A 192 26.46 -27.69 8.01
N ASN A 193 25.39 -28.12 7.34
CA ASN A 193 24.84 -29.48 7.45
C ASN A 193 25.28 -30.42 6.31
N SER A 194 26.23 -30.00 5.46
CA SER A 194 26.86 -30.86 4.45
C SER A 194 28.38 -30.71 4.40
N SER A 195 29.04 -30.86 5.54
CA SER A 195 30.50 -30.99 5.59
C SER A 195 30.95 -32.36 5.06
N GLY A 196 31.16 -32.43 3.75
CA GLY A 196 31.72 -33.56 3.03
C GLY A 196 32.48 -33.13 1.77
N SER A 197 33.71 -32.62 1.97
CA SER A 197 34.88 -32.76 1.09
C SER A 197 34.91 -32.10 -0.32
N ASN A 198 35.89 -31.17 -0.44
CA ASN A 198 36.82 -30.90 -1.56
C ASN A 198 36.59 -29.76 -2.58
N SER A 199 37.45 -28.74 -2.42
CA SER A 199 38.36 -28.04 -3.36
C SER A 199 37.89 -27.38 -4.67
N GLU A 200 38.16 -26.06 -4.71
CA GLU A 200 38.76 -25.24 -5.77
C GLU A 200 38.22 -25.28 -7.22
N THR A 201 37.63 -24.17 -7.67
CA THR A 201 38.14 -23.35 -8.81
C THR A 201 37.32 -22.07 -8.98
N ALA A 202 38.02 -20.96 -9.27
CA ALA A 202 37.42 -19.68 -9.65
C ALA A 202 37.01 -19.68 -11.12
N GLN A 203 35.85 -19.09 -11.45
CA GLN A 203 35.63 -18.22 -12.63
C GLN A 203 34.16 -17.76 -12.76
N ASP A 204 34.02 -16.43 -12.82
CA ASP A 204 33.24 -15.64 -13.79
C ASP A 204 31.70 -15.81 -13.98
N SER A 205 31.10 -14.67 -14.32
CA SER A 205 29.83 -14.47 -15.04
C SER A 205 28.50 -14.38 -14.28
N LEU A 206 28.03 -13.13 -14.25
CA LEU A 206 26.66 -12.62 -14.35
C LEU A 206 25.57 -13.59 -14.84
N SER A 207 24.39 -13.45 -14.22
CA SER A 207 23.05 -13.88 -14.69
C SER A 207 22.65 -15.34 -14.45
N ARG A 208 21.94 -15.58 -13.34
CA ARG A 208 20.72 -16.41 -13.27
C ARG A 208 20.11 -16.35 -11.86
N GLN A 209 19.15 -15.45 -11.66
CA GLN A 209 18.19 -15.59 -10.56
C GLN A 209 17.29 -16.80 -10.86
N SER A 210 17.63 -17.95 -10.31
CA SER A 210 16.76 -19.11 -10.23
C SER A 210 16.23 -19.20 -8.79
N LEU A 211 14.92 -19.05 -8.63
CA LEU A 211 14.20 -19.22 -7.37
C LEU A 211 14.09 -20.71 -7.06
N PRO A 212 14.45 -21.20 -5.87
CA PRO A 212 14.11 -22.56 -5.47
C PRO A 212 12.61 -22.62 -5.17
N ALA A 213 11.92 -23.51 -5.88
CA ALA A 213 10.61 -24.01 -5.49
C ALA A 213 10.85 -25.13 -4.47
N SER A 214 10.46 -24.91 -3.21
CA SER A 214 10.14 -26.00 -2.29
C SER A 214 9.23 -25.46 -1.20
N GLY A 215 8.09 -26.13 -1.06
CA GLY A 215 7.10 -25.84 -0.06
C GLY A 215 7.61 -26.24 1.33
N SER A 216 7.45 -25.31 2.25
CA SER A 216 7.30 -25.58 3.66
C SER A 216 6.22 -24.63 4.17
N GLU A 217 5.06 -25.20 4.50
CA GLU A 217 3.98 -24.50 5.18
C GLU A 217 4.45 -24.11 6.58
N SER A 218 5.14 -22.97 6.66
CA SER A 218 5.37 -22.25 7.90
C SER A 218 4.63 -20.93 7.78
N SER A 219 3.76 -20.68 8.75
CA SER A 219 2.91 -19.50 8.86
C SER A 219 3.74 -18.26 9.20
N ASP A 220 4.65 -17.88 8.29
CA ASP A 220 5.40 -16.64 8.37
C ASP A 220 4.59 -15.50 7.73
N PRO A 221 4.42 -14.35 8.41
CA PRO A 221 3.84 -13.14 7.83
C PRO A 221 4.52 -12.76 6.50
N GLN A 222 5.81 -13.05 6.40
CA GLN A 222 6.63 -12.82 5.21
C GLN A 222 6.29 -13.74 4.03
N SER A 223 5.87 -14.99 4.28
CA SER A 223 5.40 -15.89 3.22
C SER A 223 4.12 -15.34 2.57
N SER A 224 3.17 -14.91 3.41
CA SER A 224 1.90 -14.33 2.93
C SER A 224 2.10 -13.07 2.09
N LEU A 225 3.07 -12.22 2.47
CA LEU A 225 3.45 -11.04 1.71
C LEU A 225 4.07 -11.41 0.36
N VAL A 226 5.03 -12.34 0.34
CA VAL A 226 5.71 -12.74 -0.89
C VAL A 226 4.72 -13.38 -1.86
N GLU A 227 3.77 -14.17 -1.36
CA GLU A 227 2.66 -14.71 -2.14
C GLU A 227 1.74 -13.61 -2.68
N ALA A 228 1.33 -12.66 -1.83
CA ALA A 228 0.51 -11.53 -2.24
C ALA A 228 1.20 -10.65 -3.30
N LEU A 229 2.51 -10.40 -3.17
CA LEU A 229 3.32 -9.68 -4.15
C LEU A 229 3.43 -10.44 -5.47
N ARG A 230 3.65 -11.77 -5.43
CA ARG A 230 3.67 -12.60 -6.64
C ARG A 230 2.31 -12.57 -7.34
N ALA A 231 1.22 -12.70 -6.59
CA ALA A 231 -0.13 -12.66 -7.13
C ALA A 231 -0.43 -11.29 -7.77
N LYS A 232 -0.08 -10.19 -7.09
CA LYS A 232 -0.25 -8.83 -7.60
C LYS A 232 0.54 -8.59 -8.89
N ARG A 233 1.83 -8.94 -8.91
CA ARG A 233 2.67 -8.82 -10.13
C ARG A 233 2.15 -9.65 -11.30
N LYS A 234 1.69 -10.88 -11.06
CA LYS A 234 1.07 -11.72 -12.10
C LYS A 234 -0.22 -11.10 -12.63
N SER A 235 -1.03 -10.54 -11.76
CA SER A 235 -2.27 -9.84 -12.15
C SER A 235 -1.96 -8.62 -13.02
N GLU A 236 -1.04 -7.75 -12.58
CA GLU A 236 -0.62 -6.53 -13.31
C GLU A 236 0.06 -6.86 -14.64
N GLY A 237 0.96 -7.85 -14.65
CA GLY A 237 1.61 -8.34 -15.86
C GLY A 237 0.62 -8.91 -16.87
N GLY A 238 -0.41 -9.62 -16.40
CA GLY A 238 -1.49 -10.13 -17.25
C GLY A 238 -2.36 -9.02 -17.85
N ILE A 239 -2.66 -7.97 -17.08
CA ILE A 239 -3.40 -6.80 -17.58
C ILE A 239 -2.56 -6.03 -18.61
N SER A 240 -1.27 -5.81 -18.34
CA SER A 240 -0.37 -5.17 -19.31
C SER A 240 -0.22 -6.00 -20.59
N LEU A 241 -0.18 -7.32 -20.48
CA LEU A 241 -0.13 -8.21 -21.63
C LEU A 241 -1.46 -8.22 -22.38
N PHE A 242 -2.60 -8.09 -21.69
CA PHE A 242 -3.90 -7.94 -22.32
C PHE A 242 -3.98 -6.65 -23.14
N ASN A 243 -3.57 -5.52 -22.57
CA ASN A 243 -3.59 -4.22 -23.26
C ASN A 243 -2.68 -4.17 -24.51
N THR A 244 -1.67 -5.05 -24.61
CA THR A 244 -0.79 -5.14 -25.78
C THR A 244 -1.16 -6.28 -26.74
N LYS A 245 -1.61 -7.42 -26.19
CA LYS A 245 -1.95 -8.67 -26.90
C LYS A 245 -3.09 -9.39 -26.15
N PRO A 246 -4.35 -9.05 -26.43
CA PRO A 246 -5.51 -9.52 -25.65
C PRO A 246 -5.57 -11.04 -25.43
N LYS A 247 -5.43 -11.81 -26.52
CA LYS A 247 -5.47 -13.28 -26.47
C LYS A 247 -4.39 -13.89 -25.57
N LYS A 248 -3.17 -13.36 -25.65
CA LYS A 248 -2.04 -13.83 -24.82
C LYS A 248 -2.18 -13.37 -23.38
N GLY A 249 -2.75 -12.19 -23.14
CA GLY A 249 -3.04 -11.68 -21.80
C GLY A 249 -4.03 -12.57 -21.05
N ILE A 250 -5.13 -12.98 -21.69
CA ILE A 250 -6.11 -13.89 -21.09
C ILE A 250 -5.52 -15.27 -20.83
N GLU A 251 -4.77 -15.83 -21.79
CA GLU A 251 -4.08 -17.10 -21.61
C GLU A 251 -3.12 -17.05 -20.42
N TYR A 252 -2.31 -15.99 -20.32
CA TYR A 252 -1.41 -15.77 -19.18
C TYR A 252 -2.15 -15.65 -17.84
N LEU A 253 -3.29 -14.97 -17.80
CA LEU A 253 -4.11 -14.81 -16.60
C LEU A 253 -4.74 -16.12 -16.14
N ILE A 254 -5.14 -16.99 -17.08
CA ILE A 254 -5.68 -18.33 -16.81
C ILE A 254 -4.55 -19.27 -16.35
N GLU A 255 -3.41 -19.30 -17.03
CA GLU A 255 -2.25 -20.14 -16.68
C GLU A 255 -1.73 -19.82 -15.27
N ASN A 256 -1.72 -18.55 -14.89
CA ASN A 256 -1.32 -18.11 -13.56
C ASN A 256 -2.40 -18.28 -12.48
N LYS A 257 -3.54 -18.89 -12.81
CA LYS A 257 -4.71 -19.10 -11.92
C LYS A 257 -5.26 -17.80 -11.31
N ILE A 258 -5.08 -16.67 -12.01
CA ILE A 258 -5.68 -15.39 -11.62
C ILE A 258 -7.16 -15.39 -11.99
N ILE A 259 -7.49 -15.97 -13.14
CA ILE A 259 -8.86 -16.30 -13.55
C ILE A 259 -9.07 -17.79 -13.21
N LYS A 260 -10.13 -18.09 -12.44
CA LYS A 260 -10.34 -19.42 -11.86
C LYS A 260 -10.55 -20.50 -12.92
N GLU A 261 -11.20 -20.17 -14.04
CA GLU A 261 -11.56 -21.12 -15.09
C GLU A 261 -11.53 -20.44 -16.47
N ARG A 262 -11.32 -21.22 -17.54
CA ARG A 262 -11.48 -20.77 -18.93
C ARG A 262 -12.96 -20.69 -19.31
N ALA A 263 -13.75 -20.04 -18.47
CA ALA A 263 -15.16 -19.78 -18.67
C ALA A 263 -15.35 -18.34 -19.16
N PRO A 264 -16.09 -18.09 -20.25
CA PRO A 264 -16.35 -16.75 -20.78
C PRO A 264 -16.89 -15.78 -19.70
N LEU A 265 -17.82 -16.24 -18.86
CA LEU A 265 -18.34 -15.49 -17.72
C LEU A 265 -17.26 -15.07 -16.70
N ALA A 266 -16.34 -15.97 -16.36
CA ALA A 266 -15.27 -15.68 -15.41
C ALA A 266 -14.25 -14.67 -15.98
N VAL A 267 -14.01 -14.74 -17.29
CA VAL A 267 -13.17 -13.77 -18.00
C VAL A 267 -13.86 -12.41 -18.05
N ALA A 268 -15.15 -12.36 -18.42
CA ALA A 268 -15.95 -11.13 -18.45
C ALA A 268 -15.99 -10.43 -17.09
N GLU A 269 -16.27 -11.20 -16.02
CA GLU A 269 -16.32 -10.67 -14.66
C GLU A 269 -14.97 -10.08 -14.22
N TYR A 270 -13.87 -10.77 -14.56
CA TYR A 270 -12.53 -10.29 -14.25
C TYR A 270 -12.18 -9.02 -15.04
N LEU A 271 -12.39 -9.03 -16.36
CA LEU A 271 -12.04 -7.89 -17.23
C LEU A 271 -12.89 -6.64 -16.91
N SER A 272 -14.14 -6.82 -16.46
CA SER A 272 -14.99 -5.71 -16.04
C SER A 272 -14.51 -5.03 -14.75
N LYS A 273 -13.95 -5.81 -13.80
CA LYS A 273 -13.53 -5.33 -12.48
C LYS A 273 -12.05 -4.98 -12.38
N ALA A 274 -11.23 -5.43 -13.33
CA ALA A 274 -9.78 -5.29 -13.23
C ALA A 274 -9.32 -3.84 -13.48
N PRO A 275 -8.62 -3.22 -12.52
CA PRO A 275 -8.13 -1.85 -12.67
C PRO A 275 -6.99 -1.79 -13.70
N GLY A 276 -7.05 -0.84 -14.63
CA GLY A 276 -5.99 -0.59 -15.62
C GLY A 276 -6.13 -1.34 -16.95
N ILE A 277 -7.26 -2.01 -17.19
CA ILE A 277 -7.60 -2.48 -18.53
C ILE A 277 -7.94 -1.28 -19.42
N ASP A 278 -7.38 -1.27 -20.63
CA ASP A 278 -7.74 -0.29 -21.66
C ASP A 278 -9.12 -0.64 -22.22
N ALA A 279 -10.10 0.26 -22.01
CA ALA A 279 -11.46 0.09 -22.47
C ALA A 279 -11.58 -0.03 -24.00
N THR A 280 -10.64 0.56 -24.74
CA THR A 280 -10.58 0.48 -26.21
C THR A 280 -10.20 -0.93 -26.64
N VAL A 281 -9.12 -1.46 -26.05
CA VAL A 281 -8.61 -2.81 -26.33
C VAL A 281 -9.61 -3.88 -25.88
N LEU A 282 -10.29 -3.65 -24.75
CA LEU A 282 -11.38 -4.52 -24.29
C LEU A 282 -12.54 -4.54 -25.28
N GLY A 283 -12.96 -3.38 -25.80
CA GLY A 283 -14.02 -3.28 -26.79
C GLY A 283 -13.66 -3.97 -28.10
N GLU A 284 -12.43 -3.80 -28.58
CA GLU A 284 -11.92 -4.51 -29.75
C GLU A 284 -11.89 -6.03 -29.52
N TYR A 285 -11.39 -6.47 -28.37
CA TYR A 285 -11.33 -7.88 -28.01
C TYR A 285 -12.72 -8.52 -27.98
N LEU A 286 -13.70 -7.89 -27.34
CA LEU A 286 -15.08 -8.38 -27.28
C LEU A 286 -15.79 -8.33 -28.65
N GLY A 287 -15.39 -7.40 -29.53
CA GLY A 287 -15.93 -7.25 -30.88
C GLY A 287 -15.32 -8.19 -31.93
N GLU A 288 -14.27 -8.94 -31.59
CA GLU A 288 -13.69 -9.93 -32.51
C GLU A 288 -14.67 -11.09 -32.76
N GLY A 289 -14.70 -11.60 -33.99
CA GLY A 289 -15.59 -12.70 -34.41
C GLY A 289 -15.28 -14.08 -33.84
N ASP A 290 -14.40 -14.19 -32.86
CA ASP A 290 -14.10 -15.45 -32.18
C ASP A 290 -15.28 -15.85 -31.28
N ALA A 291 -15.74 -17.10 -31.39
CA ALA A 291 -16.88 -17.61 -30.61
C ALA A 291 -16.71 -17.41 -29.10
N PHE A 292 -15.48 -17.56 -28.59
CA PHE A 292 -15.15 -17.33 -27.18
C PHE A 292 -15.30 -15.85 -26.77
N ASN A 293 -14.95 -14.92 -27.64
CA ASN A 293 -15.02 -13.48 -27.36
C ASN A 293 -16.48 -13.01 -27.42
N ILE A 294 -17.25 -13.51 -28.39
CA ILE A 294 -18.69 -13.28 -28.51
C ILE A 294 -19.43 -13.82 -27.28
N GLU A 295 -19.09 -15.03 -26.82
CA GLU A 295 -19.67 -15.61 -25.60
C GLU A 295 -19.23 -14.88 -24.32
N THR A 296 -18.08 -14.19 -24.34
CA THR A 296 -17.63 -13.34 -23.23
C THR A 296 -18.38 -11.99 -23.21
N MET A 297 -18.94 -11.56 -24.35
CA MET A 297 -19.74 -10.33 -24.46
C MET A 297 -21.18 -10.51 -23.93
N HIS A 298 -21.78 -11.69 -24.15
CA HIS A 298 -23.18 -12.01 -23.84
C HIS A 298 -23.41 -12.45 -22.39
#